data_AF-A0A804PST0-F1
#
_entry.id   AF-A0A804PST0-F1
#
_cell.length_a   1.000
_cell.length_b   1.000
_cell.length_c   1.000
_cell.angle_alpha   90.00
_cell.angle_beta   90.00
_cell.angle_gamma   90.00
#
_symmetry.space_group_name_H-M   'P 1'
#
loop_
_entity.id
_entity.type
_entity.pdbx_description
1 polymer ?
#
loop_
_entity_poly.entity_id
_entity_poly.type
_entity_poly.pdbx_seq_one_letter_code
_entity_poly.pdbx_strand_id
1 'polypeptide(L)'
;MLQFAHPTGVQAVLDKLDVFLQFAAYNEDALDPAELVAITSSDAVAVHLPVGSAHVAAMPVVLRLVKRLGAKVVVFVDRGCDRTELPFATHLLQAFQSCVSLLDSVDAVGGANAEAVGKIERFMDKPPPLPWRTMLVSAGFVPVQASTFAESQVEALLKRIALMEFCVEKRGGMLCFYWQRGELVFVSAWQC
;
A
#
# COMPACT_ATOMS: atom_id res chain seq x y z
N MET A 1 -16.64 -7.43 20.07
CA MET A 1 -15.56 -8.33 20.51
C MET A 1 -15.17 -9.20 19.32
N LEU A 2 -14.28 -8.70 18.46
CA LEU A 2 -13.69 -9.50 17.38
C LEU A 2 -12.51 -10.24 17.98
N GLN A 3 -12.68 -11.54 18.21
CA GLN A 3 -11.61 -12.43 18.65
C GLN A 3 -10.77 -12.73 17.41
N PHE A 4 -9.71 -11.94 17.19
CA PHE A 4 -8.71 -12.31 16.20
C PHE A 4 -8.06 -13.60 16.68
N ALA A 5 -8.20 -14.66 15.89
CA ALA A 5 -7.47 -15.90 16.13
C ALA A 5 -5.99 -15.53 16.23
N HIS A 6 -5.40 -15.78 17.41
CA HIS A 6 -3.98 -15.59 17.65
C HIS A 6 -3.23 -16.23 16.49
N PRO A 7 -2.36 -15.50 15.75
CA PRO A 7 -1.66 -16.08 14.63
C PRO A 7 -0.57 -17.01 15.20
N THR A 8 -0.94 -18.25 15.53
CA THR A 8 -0.08 -19.27 16.13
C THR A 8 1.18 -19.50 15.28
N GLY A 9 1.07 -19.37 13.96
CA GLY A 9 2.22 -19.44 13.06
C GLY A 9 3.20 -18.26 13.20
N VAL A 10 2.72 -17.06 13.55
CA VAL A 10 3.58 -15.87 13.70
C VAL A 10 4.36 -15.95 15.02
N GLN A 11 3.71 -16.34 16.12
CA GLN A 11 4.41 -16.48 17.41
C GLN A 11 5.55 -17.50 17.36
N ALA A 12 5.34 -18.64 16.70
CA ALA A 12 6.38 -19.66 16.54
C ALA A 12 7.61 -19.16 15.75
N VAL A 13 7.42 -18.20 14.83
CA VAL A 13 8.52 -17.56 14.09
C VAL A 13 9.23 -16.54 14.98
N LEU A 14 8.47 -15.78 15.77
CA LEU A 14 9.01 -14.78 16.70
C LEU A 14 9.84 -15.40 17.81
N ASP A 15 9.36 -16.50 18.41
CA ASP A 15 10.07 -17.25 19.44
C ASP A 15 11.41 -17.79 18.92
N LYS A 16 11.46 -18.19 17.64
CA LYS A 16 12.70 -18.63 16.97
C LYS A 16 13.67 -17.49 16.69
N LEU A 17 13.17 -16.27 16.54
CA LEU A 17 13.96 -15.09 16.23
C LEU A 17 14.35 -14.29 17.49
N ASP A 18 13.87 -14.70 18.67
CA ASP A 18 14.02 -13.96 19.92
C ASP A 18 13.48 -12.52 19.81
N VAL A 19 12.35 -12.36 19.11
CA VAL A 19 11.69 -11.07 18.90
C VAL A 19 10.37 -11.04 19.68
N PHE A 20 10.23 -10.05 20.56
CA PHE A 20 8.95 -9.75 21.19
C PHE A 20 8.03 -9.01 20.21
N LEU A 21 6.84 -9.53 19.94
CA LEU A 21 5.81 -8.86 19.16
C LEU A 21 4.52 -8.77 19.98
N GLN A 22 3.94 -7.57 20.01
CA GLN A 22 2.57 -7.37 20.48
C GLN A 22 1.70 -6.99 19.28
N PHE A 23 0.56 -7.66 19.13
CA PHE A 23 -0.42 -7.34 18.10
C PHE A 23 -1.68 -6.77 18.73
N ALA A 24 -2.13 -5.63 18.21
CA ALA A 24 -3.39 -5.01 18.58
C ALA A 24 -4.17 -4.69 17.30
N ALA A 25 -5.47 -4.99 17.32
CA ALA A 25 -6.38 -4.70 16.23
C ALA A 25 -7.46 -3.75 16.73
N TYR A 26 -7.69 -2.71 15.95
CA TYR A 26 -8.66 -1.65 16.26
C TYR A 26 -9.73 -1.62 15.19
N ASN A 27 -10.95 -1.30 15.58
CA ASN A 27 -12.00 -0.97 14.63
C ASN A 27 -11.80 0.48 14.18
N GLU A 28 -11.65 0.71 12.87
CA GLU A 28 -11.43 2.04 12.28
C GLU A 28 -12.50 3.06 12.72
N ASP A 29 -13.77 2.64 12.85
CA ASP A 29 -14.88 3.52 13.23
C ASP A 29 -14.95 3.85 14.71
N ALA A 30 -14.34 3.02 15.58
CA ALA A 30 -14.42 3.14 17.03
C ALA A 30 -13.11 3.59 17.68
N LEU A 31 -12.03 3.69 16.91
CA LEU A 31 -10.71 4.03 17.41
C LEU A 31 -10.65 5.50 17.82
N ASP A 32 -10.42 5.76 19.11
CA ASP A 32 -10.09 7.11 19.56
C ASP A 32 -8.66 7.45 19.12
N PRO A 33 -8.46 8.48 18.28
CA PRO A 33 -7.12 8.91 17.89
C PRO A 33 -6.25 9.31 19.09
N ALA A 34 -6.83 9.72 20.23
CA ALA A 34 -6.07 10.02 21.44
C ALA A 34 -5.46 8.77 22.09
N GLU A 35 -6.19 7.64 22.08
CA GLU A 35 -5.70 6.37 22.61
C GLU A 35 -4.51 5.87 21.80
N LEU A 36 -4.60 5.92 20.47
CA LEU A 36 -3.50 5.51 19.59
C LEU A 36 -2.24 6.37 19.78
N VAL A 37 -2.41 7.69 19.98
CA VAL A 37 -1.30 8.61 20.29
C VAL A 37 -0.68 8.31 21.65
N ALA A 38 -1.50 7.97 22.66
CA ALA A 38 -0.99 7.61 23.98
C ALA A 38 -0.15 6.32 23.93
N ILE A 39 -0.65 5.29 23.23
CA ILE A 39 0.04 4.00 23.07
C ILE A 39 1.40 4.18 22.39
N THR A 40 1.47 5.08 21.39
CA THR A 40 2.68 5.26 20.57
C THR A 40 3.67 6.30 21.10
N SER A 41 3.35 6.95 22.23
CA SER A 41 4.10 8.13 22.72
C SER A 41 5.58 7.90 23.02
N SER A 42 6.00 6.68 23.35
CA SER A 42 7.40 6.31 23.62
C SER A 42 8.12 5.64 22.44
N ASP A 43 7.40 5.35 21.35
CA ASP A 43 7.85 4.36 20.36
C ASP A 43 8.22 5.01 19.02
N ALA A 44 9.05 4.32 18.24
CA ALA A 44 9.30 4.72 16.85
C ALA A 44 8.13 4.24 15.98
N VAL A 45 7.30 5.18 15.54
CA VAL A 45 6.11 4.86 14.74
C VAL A 45 6.43 4.82 13.25
N ALA A 46 6.01 3.75 12.59
CA ALA A 46 5.92 3.64 11.14
C ALA A 46 4.46 3.36 10.76
N VAL A 47 3.97 4.04 9.72
CA VAL A 47 2.60 3.86 9.25
C VAL A 47 2.63 3.26 7.85
N HIS A 48 1.83 2.22 7.63
CA HIS A 48 1.63 1.62 6.31
C HIS A 48 0.17 1.84 5.88
N LEU A 49 -0.01 2.47 4.73
CA LEU A 49 -1.32 2.78 4.14
C LEU A 49 -1.49 1.94 2.86
N PRO A 50 -2.26 0.83 2.94
CA PRO A 50 -2.41 -0.11 1.83
C PRO A 50 -3.32 0.43 0.72
N VAL A 51 -3.35 -0.28 -0.41
CA VAL A 51 -4.15 0.09 -1.58
C VAL A 51 -5.61 0.38 -1.21
N GLY A 52 -6.05 1.58 -1.56
CA GLY A 52 -7.41 2.03 -1.33
C GLY A 52 -7.76 2.27 0.14
N SER A 53 -6.77 2.55 1.00
CA SER A 53 -6.99 3.21 2.30
C SER A 53 -7.36 4.69 2.13
N ALA A 54 -7.14 5.24 0.93
CA ALA A 54 -7.35 6.63 0.59
C ALA A 54 -8.75 6.92 0.03
N HIS A 55 -9.76 6.97 0.90
CA HIS A 55 -10.98 7.71 0.52
C HIS A 55 -10.69 9.21 0.57
N VAL A 56 -11.05 9.95 -0.48
CA VAL A 56 -10.76 11.40 -0.65
C VAL A 56 -11.06 12.20 0.58
N ALA A 57 -12.26 11.99 1.10
CA ALA A 57 -12.78 12.76 2.22
C ALA A 57 -12.04 12.49 3.53
N ALA A 58 -11.47 11.29 3.69
CA ALA A 58 -10.81 10.86 4.91
C ALA A 58 -9.32 11.20 4.93
N MET A 59 -8.68 11.35 3.77
CA MET A 59 -7.22 11.56 3.69
C MET A 59 -6.70 12.72 4.56
N PRO A 60 -7.30 13.92 4.58
CA PRO A 60 -6.84 14.98 5.47
C PRO A 60 -6.93 14.65 6.97
N VAL A 61 -7.89 13.80 7.37
CA VAL A 61 -8.02 13.32 8.75
C VAL A 61 -6.92 12.31 9.06
N VAL A 62 -6.72 11.33 8.16
CA VAL A 62 -5.67 10.31 8.28
C VAL A 62 -4.29 10.96 8.36
N LEU A 63 -3.96 11.90 7.47
CA LEU A 63 -2.67 12.60 7.48
C LEU A 63 -2.43 13.39 8.77
N ARG A 64 -3.48 14.03 9.33
CA ARG A 64 -3.38 14.69 10.64
C ARG A 64 -3.14 13.70 11.77
N LEU A 65 -3.80 12.54 11.74
CA LEU A 65 -3.56 11.48 12.72
C LEU A 65 -2.12 10.97 12.64
N VAL A 66 -1.65 10.66 11.44
CA VAL A 66 -0.27 10.21 11.18
C VAL A 66 0.77 11.19 11.75
N LYS A 67 0.55 12.49 11.58
CA LYS A 67 1.40 13.52 12.20
C LYS A 67 1.32 13.52 13.72
N ARG A 68 0.13 13.37 14.31
CA ARG A 68 -0.06 13.30 15.77
C ARG A 68 0.61 12.09 16.39
N LEU A 69 0.70 10.98 15.67
CA LEU A 69 1.42 9.78 16.10
C LEU A 69 2.94 9.96 16.09
N GLY A 70 3.47 11.04 15.50
CA GLY A 70 4.91 11.22 15.36
C GLY A 70 5.55 10.19 14.43
N ALA A 71 4.81 9.72 13.41
CA ALA A 71 5.30 8.72 12.47
C ALA A 71 6.59 9.20 11.79
N LYS A 72 7.66 8.41 11.89
CA LYS A 72 8.95 8.71 11.25
C LYS A 72 8.95 8.40 9.76
N VAL A 73 8.17 7.40 9.37
CA VAL A 73 8.00 6.97 7.98
C VAL A 73 6.56 6.56 7.74
N VAL A 74 6.07 6.91 6.57
CA VAL A 74 4.78 6.50 6.04
C VAL A 74 4.99 5.83 4.70
N VAL A 75 4.56 4.59 4.57
CA VAL A 75 4.60 3.85 3.32
C VAL A 75 3.20 3.84 2.71
N PHE A 76 3.08 4.37 1.51
CA PHE A 76 1.85 4.35 0.72
C PHE A 76 1.97 3.32 -0.38
N VAL A 77 0.93 2.50 -0.50
CA VAL A 77 0.75 1.56 -1.59
C VAL A 77 -0.56 1.91 -2.29
N ASP A 78 -0.53 2.19 -3.58
CA ASP A 78 -1.73 2.60 -4.31
C ASP A 78 -1.63 2.21 -5.81
N ARG A 79 -2.76 2.21 -6.52
CA ARG A 79 -2.81 1.95 -7.97
C ARG A 79 -2.73 3.27 -8.71
N GLY A 80 -2.17 3.31 -9.91
CA GLY A 80 -2.18 4.50 -10.79
C GLY A 80 -1.45 5.78 -10.31
N CYS A 81 -0.52 6.29 -11.11
CA CYS A 81 0.16 7.55 -10.78
C CYS A 81 -0.84 8.72 -10.64
N ASP A 82 -0.58 9.62 -9.68
CA ASP A 82 -1.19 10.95 -9.60
C ASP A 82 -1.06 11.66 -10.96
N ARG A 83 -2.17 11.77 -11.69
CA ARG A 83 -2.23 12.32 -13.05
C ARG A 83 -3.41 13.28 -13.19
N THR A 84 -3.79 13.98 -12.12
CA THR A 84 -5.00 14.83 -12.10
C THR A 84 -5.10 15.87 -13.21
N GLU A 85 -3.97 16.22 -13.82
CA GLU A 85 -3.90 17.16 -14.94
C GLU A 85 -4.41 16.60 -16.28
N LEU A 86 -4.68 15.28 -16.39
CA LEU A 86 -5.13 14.68 -17.65
C LEU A 86 -6.64 14.90 -17.90
N PRO A 87 -7.07 15.03 -19.18
CA PRO A 87 -8.49 15.06 -19.52
C PRO A 87 -9.22 13.77 -19.13
N PHE A 88 -10.52 13.86 -18.81
CA PHE A 88 -11.36 12.72 -18.40
C PHE A 88 -11.22 11.49 -19.31
N ALA A 89 -11.25 11.68 -20.64
CA ALA A 89 -11.13 10.58 -21.59
C ALA A 89 -9.79 9.82 -21.45
N THR A 90 -8.72 10.54 -21.11
CA THR A 90 -7.39 9.94 -20.91
C THR A 90 -7.35 9.17 -19.59
N HIS A 91 -7.93 9.73 -18.52
CA HIS A 91 -8.10 9.02 -17.25
C HIS A 91 -8.90 7.73 -17.42
N LEU A 92 -10.03 7.80 -18.13
CA LEU A 92 -10.88 6.65 -18.39
C LEU A 92 -10.12 5.56 -19.15
N LEU A 93 -9.42 5.92 -20.22
CA LEU A 93 -8.62 4.97 -21.00
C LEU A 93 -7.51 4.33 -20.15
N GLN A 94 -6.82 5.13 -19.33
CA GLN A 94 -5.75 4.62 -18.45
C GLN A 94 -6.30 3.70 -17.36
N ALA A 95 -7.45 4.03 -16.77
CA ALA A 95 -8.13 3.16 -15.81
C ALA A 95 -8.51 1.83 -16.48
N PHE A 96 -9.10 1.87 -17.68
CA PHE A 96 -9.39 0.66 -18.45
C PHE A 96 -8.13 -0.17 -18.74
N GLN A 97 -7.05 0.45 -19.20
CA GLN A 97 -5.78 -0.24 -19.46
C GLN A 97 -5.18 -0.87 -18.20
N SER A 98 -5.25 -0.18 -17.05
CA SER A 98 -4.80 -0.72 -15.77
C SER A 98 -5.66 -1.90 -15.31
N CYS A 99 -6.98 -1.83 -15.48
CA CYS A 99 -7.89 -2.95 -15.18
C CYS A 99 -7.60 -4.16 -16.06
N VAL A 100 -7.44 -3.97 -17.38
CA VAL A 100 -7.09 -5.05 -18.32
C VAL A 100 -5.75 -5.68 -17.91
N SER A 101 -4.72 -4.87 -17.65
CA SER A 101 -3.42 -5.37 -17.25
C SER A 101 -3.47 -6.16 -15.93
N LEU A 102 -4.29 -5.72 -14.97
CA LEU A 102 -4.49 -6.41 -13.71
C LEU A 102 -5.19 -7.75 -13.92
N LEU A 103 -6.28 -7.79 -14.68
CA LEU A 103 -7.01 -9.02 -15.00
C LEU A 103 -6.13 -10.01 -15.77
N ASP A 104 -5.43 -9.55 -16.80
CA ASP A 104 -4.48 -10.35 -17.58
C ASP A 104 -3.39 -10.94 -16.66
N SER A 105 -2.89 -10.17 -15.69
CA SER A 105 -1.89 -10.64 -14.73
C SER A 105 -2.42 -11.73 -13.81
N VAL A 106 -3.68 -11.64 -13.39
CA VAL A 106 -4.34 -12.64 -12.53
C VAL A 106 -4.56 -13.93 -13.30
N ASP A 107 -5.03 -13.83 -14.54
CA ASP A 107 -5.24 -14.97 -15.43
C ASP A 107 -3.92 -15.70 -15.74
N ALA A 108 -2.85 -14.94 -15.99
CA ALA A 108 -1.55 -15.50 -16.34
C ALA A 108 -0.82 -16.21 -15.18
N VAL A 109 -1.01 -15.76 -13.94
CA VAL A 109 -0.47 -16.47 -12.76
C VAL A 109 -1.05 -17.87 -12.68
N GLY A 110 -2.34 -18.01 -13.01
CA GLY A 110 -3.08 -19.27 -12.90
C GLY A 110 -3.19 -19.77 -11.46
N GLY A 111 -4.18 -20.62 -11.18
CA GLY A 111 -4.30 -21.28 -9.87
C GLY A 111 -4.77 -20.39 -8.70
N ALA A 112 -5.08 -19.11 -8.94
CA ALA A 112 -5.82 -18.30 -7.97
C ALA A 112 -7.23 -18.91 -7.77
N ASN A 113 -7.63 -19.12 -6.52
CA ASN A 113 -8.99 -19.59 -6.25
C ASN A 113 -10.01 -18.47 -6.57
N ALA A 114 -11.24 -18.86 -6.90
CA ALA A 114 -12.29 -17.90 -7.27
C ALA A 114 -12.56 -16.84 -6.20
N GLU A 115 -12.29 -17.16 -4.92
CA GLU A 115 -12.39 -16.21 -3.82
C GLU A 115 -11.31 -15.12 -3.88
N ALA A 116 -10.07 -15.47 -4.19
CA ALA A 116 -8.96 -14.53 -4.33
C ALA A 116 -9.18 -13.64 -5.55
N VAL A 117 -9.59 -14.21 -6.68
CA VAL A 117 -9.94 -13.45 -7.90
C VAL A 117 -11.09 -12.48 -7.59
N GLY A 118 -12.17 -12.95 -6.98
CA GLY A 118 -13.31 -12.09 -6.63
C GLY A 118 -12.96 -10.98 -5.62
N LYS A 119 -11.99 -11.22 -4.72
CA LYS A 119 -11.42 -10.18 -3.85
C LYS A 119 -10.67 -9.14 -4.68
N ILE A 120 -9.78 -9.56 -5.59
CA ILE A 120 -9.01 -8.67 -6.47
C ILE A 120 -9.94 -7.82 -7.35
N GLU A 121 -10.97 -8.43 -7.93
CA GLU A 121 -11.96 -7.74 -8.76
C GLU A 121 -12.73 -6.67 -7.96
N ARG A 122 -13.22 -7.00 -6.75
CA ARG A 122 -13.87 -6.02 -5.87
C ARG A 122 -12.97 -4.86 -5.47
N PHE A 123 -11.66 -5.06 -5.44
CA PHE A 123 -10.74 -3.94 -5.23
C PHE A 123 -10.71 -2.98 -6.43
N MET A 124 -11.10 -3.38 -7.63
CA MET A 124 -11.21 -2.49 -8.81
C MET A 124 -12.43 -1.56 -8.73
N ASP A 125 -13.45 -1.88 -7.93
CA ASP A 125 -14.63 -1.04 -7.73
C ASP A 125 -14.33 0.24 -6.92
N LYS A 126 -13.13 0.35 -6.34
CA LYS A 126 -12.72 1.54 -5.59
C LYS A 126 -12.51 2.71 -6.56
N PRO A 127 -12.91 3.94 -6.18
CA PRO A 127 -12.77 5.11 -7.04
C PRO A 127 -11.31 5.32 -7.46
N PRO A 128 -11.08 5.95 -8.62
CA PRO A 128 -9.74 6.16 -9.13
C PRO A 128 -8.87 6.91 -8.12
N PRO A 129 -7.56 6.67 -8.14
CA PRO A 129 -6.63 7.22 -7.17
C PRO A 129 -6.61 8.74 -7.30
N LEU A 130 -6.73 9.40 -6.16
CA LEU A 130 -6.67 10.85 -6.02
C LEU A 130 -5.26 11.38 -6.21
N PRO A 131 -5.08 12.72 -6.22
CA PRO A 131 -3.76 13.32 -6.16
C PRO A 131 -3.11 13.20 -4.77
N TRP A 132 -2.98 11.97 -4.27
CA TRP A 132 -2.51 11.67 -2.93
C TRP A 132 -1.08 12.18 -2.71
N ARG A 133 -0.24 12.20 -3.76
CA ARG A 133 1.11 12.77 -3.71
C ARG A 133 1.03 14.27 -3.44
N THR A 134 0.21 14.96 -4.21
CA THR A 134 -0.01 16.39 -4.04
C THR A 134 -0.60 16.70 -2.67
N MET A 135 -1.53 15.88 -2.18
CA MET A 135 -2.08 16.01 -0.82
C MET A 135 -1.01 15.79 0.25
N LEU A 136 -0.13 14.81 0.09
CA LEU A 136 0.98 14.55 1.02
C LEU A 136 1.96 15.71 1.08
N VAL A 137 2.42 16.18 -0.09
CA VAL A 137 3.31 17.34 -0.18
C VAL A 137 2.63 18.58 0.42
N SER A 138 1.36 18.82 0.11
CA SER A 138 0.59 19.94 0.68
C SER A 138 0.41 19.83 2.19
N ALA A 139 0.32 18.60 2.71
CA ALA A 139 0.31 18.34 4.14
C ALA A 139 1.72 18.41 4.76
N GLY A 140 2.78 18.71 3.99
CA GLY A 140 4.15 18.90 4.47
C GLY A 140 4.99 17.63 4.54
N PHE A 141 4.51 16.51 3.99
CA PHE A 141 5.31 15.28 3.93
C PHE A 141 6.38 15.38 2.84
N VAL A 142 7.54 14.77 3.10
CA VAL A 142 8.68 14.76 2.18
C VAL A 142 8.88 13.36 1.60
N PRO A 143 8.96 13.19 0.27
CA PRO A 143 9.15 11.87 -0.33
C PRO A 143 10.55 11.32 -0.01
N VAL A 144 10.60 10.04 0.35
CA VAL A 144 11.83 9.29 0.63
C VAL A 144 12.11 8.35 -0.53
N GLN A 145 13.36 8.30 -0.98
CA GLN A 145 13.78 7.42 -2.07
C GLN A 145 13.71 5.95 -1.63
N ALA A 146 13.18 5.09 -2.50
CA ALA A 146 13.32 3.65 -2.36
C ALA A 146 14.81 3.27 -2.21
N SER A 147 15.08 2.42 -1.22
CA SER A 147 16.42 1.94 -0.91
C SER A 147 16.84 0.85 -1.90
N THR A 148 18.15 0.74 -2.14
CA THR A 148 18.73 -0.34 -2.93
C THR A 148 18.41 -1.72 -2.36
N PHE A 149 18.24 -1.82 -1.04
CA PHE A 149 17.79 -3.03 -0.38
C PHE A 149 16.35 -3.39 -0.77
N ALA A 150 15.41 -2.42 -0.74
CA ALA A 150 14.03 -2.67 -1.15
C ALA A 150 13.95 -3.11 -2.62
N GLU A 151 14.72 -2.46 -3.50
CA GLU A 151 14.86 -2.85 -4.91
C GLU A 151 15.34 -4.30 -5.04
N SER A 152 16.43 -4.66 -4.35
CA SER A 152 17.00 -6.01 -4.38
C SER A 152 16.04 -7.08 -3.85
N GLN A 153 15.26 -6.77 -2.81
CA GLN A 153 14.24 -7.69 -2.27
C GLN A 153 13.14 -7.96 -3.30
N VAL A 154 12.73 -6.93 -4.03
CA VAL A 154 11.70 -7.05 -5.06
C VAL A 154 12.22 -7.83 -6.27
N GLU A 155 13.46 -7.57 -6.73
CA GLU A 155 14.08 -8.37 -7.79
C GLU A 155 14.21 -9.85 -7.40
N ALA A 156 14.57 -10.14 -6.14
CA ALA A 156 14.64 -11.51 -5.65
C ALA A 156 13.24 -12.17 -5.63
N LEU A 157 12.19 -11.42 -5.29
CA LEU A 157 10.82 -11.91 -5.33
C LEU A 157 10.35 -12.22 -6.77
N LEU A 158 10.64 -11.34 -7.73
CA LEU A 158 10.33 -11.55 -9.15
C LEU A 158 10.99 -12.83 -9.69
N LYS A 159 12.27 -13.03 -9.37
CA LYS A 159 13.02 -14.26 -9.75
C LYS A 159 12.37 -15.53 -9.21
N ARG A 160 11.71 -15.47 -8.05
CA ARG A 160 11.03 -16.62 -7.43
C ARG A 160 9.68 -16.95 -8.07
N ILE A 161 8.96 -15.93 -8.55
CA ILE A 161 7.64 -16.12 -9.17
C ILE A 161 7.77 -16.68 -10.60
N ALA A 162 8.94 -16.53 -11.23
CA ALA A 162 9.29 -17.09 -12.56
C ALA A 162 8.35 -16.68 -13.71
N LEU A 163 7.47 -15.71 -13.49
CA LEU A 163 6.61 -15.14 -14.52
C LEU A 163 7.36 -13.97 -15.17
N MET A 164 7.80 -14.17 -16.42
CA MET A 164 8.65 -13.23 -17.16
C MET A 164 8.02 -11.85 -17.41
N GLU A 165 6.71 -11.72 -17.24
CA GLU A 165 5.99 -10.49 -17.60
C GLU A 165 5.78 -9.53 -16.42
N PHE A 166 6.06 -9.94 -15.18
CA PHE A 166 6.12 -9.01 -14.06
C PHE A 166 7.48 -8.30 -14.03
N CYS A 167 7.46 -6.97 -13.98
CA CYS A 167 8.66 -6.17 -13.79
C CYS A 167 8.44 -5.06 -12.77
N VAL A 168 9.55 -4.55 -12.22
CA VAL A 168 9.55 -3.46 -11.26
C VAL A 168 10.51 -2.40 -11.75
N GLU A 169 10.05 -1.16 -11.72
CA GLU A 169 10.86 -0.01 -12.12
C GLU A 169 10.89 1.03 -10.99
N LYS A 170 12.05 1.68 -10.83
CA LYS A 170 12.18 2.84 -9.96
C LYS A 170 11.77 4.10 -10.72
N ARG A 171 10.78 4.84 -10.21
CA ARG A 171 10.30 6.07 -10.84
C ARG A 171 10.15 7.18 -9.82
N GLY A 172 10.97 8.23 -9.90
CA GLY A 172 10.87 9.39 -9.00
C GLY A 172 10.96 9.02 -7.51
N GLY A 173 11.75 7.99 -7.17
CA GLY A 173 11.93 7.49 -5.80
C GLY A 173 10.92 6.47 -5.32
N MET A 174 9.87 6.17 -6.11
CA MET A 174 8.91 5.11 -5.81
C MET A 174 9.26 3.83 -6.58
N LEU A 175 8.75 2.69 -6.11
CA LEU A 175 8.80 1.42 -6.83
C LEU A 175 7.47 1.22 -7.52
N CYS A 176 7.49 0.99 -8.82
CA CYS A 176 6.31 0.74 -9.63
C CYS A 176 6.32 -0.71 -10.09
N PHE A 177 5.25 -1.44 -9.80
CA PHE A 177 5.03 -2.83 -10.17
C PHE A 177 4.16 -2.89 -11.42
N TYR A 178 4.62 -3.64 -12.41
CA TYR A 178 4.00 -3.74 -13.72
C TYR A 178 3.70 -5.17 -14.11
N TRP A 179 2.67 -5.32 -14.93
CA TRP A 179 2.44 -6.48 -15.77
C TRP A 179 2.63 -6.07 -17.23
N GLN A 180 3.61 -6.64 -17.92
CA GLN A 180 4.06 -6.23 -19.24
C GLN A 180 4.40 -4.73 -19.30
N ARG A 181 3.46 -3.89 -19.77
CA ARG A 181 3.57 -2.42 -19.83
C ARG A 181 2.52 -1.69 -19.00
N GLY A 182 1.66 -2.45 -18.32
CA GLY A 182 0.57 -1.93 -17.50
C GLY A 182 0.99 -1.70 -16.06
N GLU A 183 0.80 -0.47 -15.56
CA GLU A 183 0.99 -0.13 -14.15
C GLU A 183 -0.06 -0.85 -13.30
N LEU A 184 0.39 -1.67 -12.34
CA LEU A 184 -0.50 -2.36 -11.41
C LEU A 184 -0.61 -1.60 -10.08
N VAL A 185 0.54 -1.40 -9.41
CA VAL A 185 0.64 -0.81 -8.08
C VAL A 185 1.96 -0.05 -7.98
N PHE A 186 2.02 1.01 -7.20
CA PHE A 186 3.28 1.62 -6.78
C PHE A 186 3.38 1.68 -5.26
N VAL A 187 4.62 1.75 -4.79
CA VAL A 187 4.99 1.88 -3.39
C VAL A 187 5.90 3.07 -3.23
N SER A 188 5.56 3.95 -2.30
CA SER A 188 6.36 5.14 -1.99
C SER A 188 6.47 5.33 -0.48
N ALA A 189 7.62 5.86 -0.04
CA ALA A 189 7.87 6.18 1.35
C ALA A 189 7.91 7.70 1.54
N TRP A 190 7.46 8.16 2.70
CA TRP A 190 7.34 9.58 3.04
C TRP A 190 7.73 9.80 4.49
N GLN A 191 8.33 10.96 4.76
CA GLN A 191 8.65 11.43 6.11
C GLN A 191 7.68 12.55 6.49
N CYS A 192 7.21 12.55 7.74
CA CYS A 192 6.36 13.61 8.32
C CYS A 192 7.09 14.94 8.52
#